data_AF-X0VXQ2-F1
#
_entry.id   AF-X0VXQ2-F1
#
_cell.length_a   1.000
_cell.length_b   1.000
_cell.length_c   1.000
_cell.angle_alpha   90.00
_cell.angle_beta   90.00
_cell.angle_gamma   90.00
#
_symmetry.space_group_name_H-M   'P 1'
#
loop_
_entity.id
_entity.type
_entity.pdbx_description
1 polymer ?
#
loop_
_entity_poly.entity_id
_entity_poly.type
_entity_poly.pdbx_seq_one_letter_code
_entity_poly.pdbx_strand_id
1 'polypeptide(L)'
;GDFRPEAFEPWLKEDFGEEGPTYLYMVDSDGYHDPHFFYRIHELMELYPEWGTICLYNANFHSPKHNRREIHVIDYDTALRGMSAGISMFFRLQSFRDKPNKVQVPDGRGWDGFYSREIAGRKVVTSLISYVEHFGKWGFHNKGNFDRDRALHPTAYLTGIRGATVKQIEEVHKATLKKA
;
A
#
# COMPACT_ATOMS: atom_id res chain seq x y z
N GLY A 1 -20.60 -5.22 14.49
CA GLY A 1 -21.75 -5.07 13.59
C GLY A 1 -21.57 -6.10 12.51
N ASP A 2 -22.62 -6.84 12.18
CA ASP A 2 -22.53 -7.85 11.12
C ASP A 2 -22.30 -7.13 9.79
N PHE A 3 -21.18 -7.44 9.14
CA PHE A 3 -20.88 -6.93 7.81
C PHE A 3 -21.92 -7.47 6.82
N ARG A 4 -22.63 -6.57 6.15
CA ARG A 4 -23.68 -6.89 5.16
C ARG A 4 -23.20 -6.47 3.76
N PRO A 5 -22.47 -7.34 3.04
CA PRO A 5 -21.94 -7.00 1.71
C PRO A 5 -23.04 -6.63 0.72
N GLU A 6 -24.25 -7.19 0.89
CA GLU A 6 -25.40 -6.97 0.01
C GLU A 6 -25.86 -5.50 0.04
N ALA A 7 -25.63 -4.80 1.14
CA ALA A 7 -25.97 -3.38 1.28
C ALA A 7 -25.17 -2.48 0.32
N PHE A 8 -24.03 -2.95 -0.18
CA PHE A 8 -23.15 -2.21 -1.08
C PHE A 8 -23.36 -2.58 -2.56
N GLU A 9 -24.09 -3.67 -2.86
CA GLU A 9 -24.31 -4.13 -4.23
C GLU A 9 -24.94 -3.06 -5.15
N PRO A 10 -25.96 -2.28 -4.73
CA PRO A 10 -26.52 -1.25 -5.60
C PRO A 10 -25.50 -0.19 -5.99
N TRP A 11 -24.66 0.24 -5.04
CA TRP A 11 -23.61 1.24 -5.27
C TRP A 11 -22.52 0.70 -6.21
N LEU A 12 -22.10 -0.54 -5.98
CA LEU A 12 -21.10 -1.19 -6.85
C LEU A 12 -21.60 -1.33 -8.29
N LYS A 13 -22.89 -1.64 -8.48
CA LYS A 13 -23.49 -1.72 -9.82
C LYS A 13 -23.65 -0.36 -10.48
N GLU A 14 -24.02 0.66 -9.72
CA GLU A 14 -24.13 2.04 -10.23
C GLU A 14 -22.77 2.56 -10.71
N ASP A 15 -21.73 2.42 -9.89
CA ASP A 15 -20.41 2.99 -10.17
C ASP A 15 -19.59 2.16 -11.17
N PHE A 16 -19.74 0.83 -11.16
CA PHE A 16 -18.87 -0.09 -11.90
C PHE A 16 -19.59 -1.07 -12.85
N GLY A 17 -20.92 -1.03 -12.89
CA GLY A 17 -21.73 -1.97 -13.67
C GLY A 17 -21.84 -3.37 -13.06
N GLU A 18 -22.50 -4.28 -13.77
CA GLU A 18 -22.77 -5.66 -13.32
C GLU A 18 -21.50 -6.48 -13.06
N GLU A 19 -20.43 -6.21 -13.83
CA GLU A 19 -19.14 -6.90 -13.70
C GLU A 19 -18.31 -6.38 -12.51
N GLY A 20 -18.73 -5.28 -11.89
CA GLY A 20 -18.04 -4.61 -10.79
C GLY A 20 -16.65 -4.08 -11.17
N PRO A 21 -15.88 -3.58 -10.18
CA PRO A 21 -14.58 -2.99 -10.47
C PRO A 21 -13.58 -4.03 -10.99
N THR A 22 -12.67 -3.60 -11.86
CA THR A 22 -11.58 -4.45 -12.38
C THR A 22 -10.36 -4.47 -11.44
N TYR A 23 -10.15 -3.37 -10.73
CA TYR A 23 -8.97 -3.16 -9.89
C TYR A 23 -9.37 -2.72 -8.47
N LEU A 24 -8.53 -3.08 -7.51
CA LEU A 24 -8.64 -2.65 -6.12
C LEU A 24 -7.35 -1.93 -5.74
N TYR A 25 -7.46 -0.69 -5.28
CA TYR A 25 -6.33 0.05 -4.71
C TYR A 25 -6.53 0.24 -3.22
N MET A 26 -5.67 -0.40 -2.42
CA MET A 26 -5.71 -0.34 -0.97
C MET A 26 -4.68 0.64 -0.45
N VAL A 27 -5.12 1.54 0.42
CA VAL A 27 -4.32 2.60 1.02
C VAL A 27 -4.56 2.64 2.52
N ASP A 28 -3.53 3.07 3.26
CA ASP A 28 -3.67 3.40 4.67
C ASP A 28 -4.14 4.84 4.83
N SER A 29 -4.94 5.11 5.87
CA SER A 29 -5.50 6.44 6.14
C SER A 29 -4.45 7.47 6.57
N ASP A 30 -3.26 7.01 6.96
CA ASP A 30 -2.07 7.80 7.30
C ASP A 30 -0.98 7.75 6.21
N GLY A 31 -1.34 7.28 5.01
CA GLY A 31 -0.54 7.34 3.80
C GLY A 31 -0.79 8.62 3.01
N TYR A 32 0.29 9.31 2.62
CA TYR A 32 0.22 10.49 1.75
C TYR A 32 0.79 10.16 0.38
N HIS A 33 0.00 10.39 -0.67
CA HIS A 33 0.39 10.09 -2.05
C HIS A 33 0.99 11.31 -2.75
N ASP A 34 2.02 11.07 -3.56
CA ASP A 34 2.45 12.02 -4.58
C ASP A 34 1.33 12.22 -5.61
N PRO A 35 1.02 13.44 -6.08
CA PRO A 35 0.00 13.69 -7.09
C PRO A 35 0.14 12.86 -8.38
N HIS A 36 1.36 12.43 -8.71
CA HIS A 36 1.68 11.63 -9.88
C HIS A 36 1.69 10.12 -9.63
N PHE A 37 1.26 9.65 -8.44
CA PHE A 37 1.28 8.23 -8.11
C PHE A 37 0.56 7.37 -9.14
N PHE A 38 -0.57 7.85 -9.67
CA PHE A 38 -1.38 7.10 -10.62
C PHE A 38 -0.66 6.89 -11.95
N TYR A 39 0.12 7.86 -12.43
CA TYR A 39 0.93 7.70 -13.64
C TYR A 39 1.94 6.57 -13.48
N ARG A 40 2.55 6.47 -12.29
CA ARG A 40 3.47 5.38 -11.99
C ARG A 40 2.77 4.02 -11.94
N ILE A 41 1.53 3.94 -11.44
CA ILE A 41 0.75 2.70 -11.52
C ILE A 41 0.56 2.29 -12.98
N HIS A 42 0.10 3.22 -13.84
CA HIS A 42 -0.12 2.95 -15.25
C HIS A 42 1.16 2.48 -15.97
N GLU A 43 2.27 3.17 -15.75
CA GLU A 43 3.57 2.78 -16.30
C GLU A 43 3.96 1.36 -15.89
N LEU A 44 3.84 1.02 -14.61
CA LEU A 44 4.14 -0.34 -14.13
C LEU A 44 3.18 -1.39 -14.69
N MET A 45 1.92 -1.05 -14.94
CA MET A 45 0.97 -1.94 -15.60
C MET A 45 1.38 -2.25 -17.04
N GLU A 46 1.87 -1.26 -17.77
CA GLU A 46 2.32 -1.39 -19.16
C GLU A 46 3.64 -2.15 -19.27
N LEU A 47 4.61 -1.83 -18.41
CA LEU A 47 5.93 -2.46 -18.42
C LEU A 47 5.89 -3.91 -17.91
N TYR A 48 4.97 -4.22 -16.99
CA TYR A 48 4.93 -5.50 -16.29
C TYR A 48 3.55 -6.17 -16.36
N PRO A 49 3.01 -6.49 -17.55
CA PRO A 49 1.61 -6.94 -17.70
C PRO A 49 1.24 -8.16 -16.83
N GLU A 50 2.18 -8.99 -16.45
CA GLU A 50 1.98 -10.16 -15.57
C GLU A 50 2.17 -9.85 -14.07
N TRP A 51 1.93 -8.61 -13.63
CA TRP A 51 2.07 -8.20 -12.23
C TRP A 51 1.05 -8.91 -11.31
N GLY A 52 1.46 -9.37 -10.11
CA GLY A 52 0.50 -9.84 -9.10
C GLY A 52 -0.11 -8.66 -8.35
N THR A 53 0.75 -7.88 -7.71
CA THR A 53 0.42 -6.64 -7.00
C THR A 53 1.41 -5.57 -7.41
N ILE A 54 0.94 -4.33 -7.57
CA ILE A 54 1.82 -3.15 -7.68
C ILE A 54 1.86 -2.45 -6.32
N CYS A 55 3.06 -2.11 -5.84
CA CYS A 55 3.27 -1.34 -4.62
C CYS A 55 4.10 -0.10 -4.91
N LEU A 56 3.60 1.09 -4.56
CA LEU A 56 4.34 2.33 -4.77
C LEU A 56 5.09 2.81 -3.52
N TYR A 57 5.12 1.98 -2.48
CA TYR A 57 5.76 2.30 -1.22
C TYR A 57 7.04 1.49 -1.01
N ASN A 58 8.18 2.16 -1.14
CA ASN A 58 9.47 1.57 -0.82
C ASN A 58 9.84 1.89 0.63
N ALA A 59 9.39 1.08 1.58
CA ALA A 59 9.59 1.38 3.00
C ALA A 59 10.97 0.96 3.55
N ASN A 60 11.49 1.72 4.52
CA ASN A 60 12.67 1.31 5.28
C ASN A 60 12.41 0.05 6.13
N PHE A 61 11.24 -0.03 6.80
CA PHE A 61 10.91 -1.15 7.69
C PHE A 61 10.72 -2.47 6.93
N HIS A 62 10.12 -2.40 5.74
CA HIS A 62 9.81 -3.53 4.88
C HIS A 62 10.96 -3.88 3.92
N SER A 63 12.07 -3.14 4.00
CA SER A 63 13.29 -3.48 3.27
C SER A 63 14.07 -4.57 4.01
N PRO A 64 14.55 -5.60 3.29
CA PRO A 64 15.26 -6.71 3.90
C PRO A 64 16.52 -6.22 4.59
N LYS A 65 16.64 -6.52 5.88
CA LYS A 65 17.93 -6.50 6.58
C LYS A 65 18.76 -7.68 6.07
N HIS A 66 20.07 -7.49 5.97
CA HIS A 66 21.10 -8.38 5.41
C HIS A 66 20.70 -9.85 5.11
N ASN A 67 21.04 -10.33 3.90
CA ASN A 67 20.92 -11.71 3.39
C ASN A 67 19.56 -12.23 2.90
N ARG A 68 18.48 -11.43 2.81
CA ARG A 68 17.24 -11.90 2.17
C ARG A 68 17.27 -11.71 0.65
N ARG A 69 17.37 -12.82 -0.08
CA ARG A 69 17.35 -12.94 -1.56
C ARG A 69 15.99 -12.60 -2.22
N GLU A 70 15.06 -11.96 -1.50
CA GLU A 70 13.67 -11.79 -1.94
C GLU A 70 13.39 -10.51 -2.73
N ILE A 71 14.38 -9.60 -2.84
CA ILE A 71 14.29 -8.43 -3.72
C ILE A 71 15.11 -8.70 -4.97
N HIS A 72 14.44 -8.67 -6.12
CA HIS A 72 15.07 -8.70 -7.42
C HIS A 72 14.85 -7.34 -8.09
N VAL A 73 15.86 -6.47 -8.06
CA VAL A 73 15.85 -5.22 -8.80
C VAL A 73 15.86 -5.55 -10.29
N ILE A 74 14.85 -5.06 -11.01
CA ILE A 74 14.65 -5.36 -12.44
C ILE A 74 15.10 -4.20 -13.32
N ASP A 75 15.03 -2.97 -12.82
CA ASP A 75 15.55 -1.76 -13.47
C ASP A 75 15.96 -0.71 -12.41
N TYR A 76 16.24 0.52 -12.85
CA TYR A 76 16.68 1.60 -11.96
C TYR A 76 15.64 2.01 -10.90
N ASP A 77 14.34 1.86 -11.20
CA ASP A 77 13.26 2.42 -10.39
C ASP A 77 12.21 1.38 -9.95
N THR A 78 12.46 0.09 -10.20
CA THR A 78 11.52 -1.02 -9.95
C THR A 78 12.23 -2.26 -9.42
N ALA A 79 11.56 -2.96 -8.51
CA ALA A 79 11.98 -4.26 -8.05
C ALA A 79 10.80 -5.22 -7.89
N LEU A 80 11.06 -6.51 -8.04
CA LEU A 80 10.14 -7.57 -7.68
C LEU A 80 10.40 -8.01 -6.23
N ARG A 81 9.36 -8.02 -5.40
CA ARG A 81 9.42 -8.42 -4.00
C ARG A 81 8.56 -9.64 -3.71
N GLY A 82 8.95 -10.40 -2.70
CA GLY A 82 8.13 -11.50 -2.18
C GLY A 82 6.85 -11.02 -1.48
N MET A 83 6.82 -9.80 -0.94
CA MET A 83 5.65 -9.22 -0.29
C MET A 83 5.63 -7.69 -0.45
N SER A 84 4.45 -7.11 -0.32
CA SER A 84 4.24 -5.66 -0.25
C SER A 84 4.51 -5.13 1.15
N ALA A 85 4.57 -3.80 1.27
CA ALA A 85 4.74 -3.07 2.54
C ALA A 85 3.41 -2.73 3.25
N GLY A 86 2.27 -3.24 2.77
CA GLY A 86 0.96 -3.03 3.40
C GLY A 86 0.28 -1.69 3.10
N ILE A 87 0.90 -0.83 2.30
CA ILE A 87 0.37 0.48 1.91
C ILE A 87 0.58 0.67 0.41
N SER A 88 -0.35 1.38 -0.24
CA SER A 88 -0.31 1.62 -1.69
C SER A 88 -0.28 0.31 -2.47
N MET A 89 -1.26 -0.57 -2.23
CA MET A 89 -1.33 -1.89 -2.85
C MET A 89 -2.40 -1.92 -3.93
N PHE A 90 -1.97 -2.04 -5.19
CA PHE A 90 -2.84 -2.14 -6.35
C PHE A 90 -2.96 -3.58 -6.82
N PHE A 91 -4.19 -4.04 -6.99
CA PHE A 91 -4.54 -5.42 -7.30
C PHE A 91 -5.48 -5.52 -8.49
N ARG A 92 -5.44 -6.66 -9.18
CA ARG A 92 -6.56 -7.13 -10.01
C ARG A 92 -7.61 -7.76 -9.11
N LEU A 93 -8.87 -7.33 -9.24
CA LEU A 93 -9.97 -7.96 -8.51
C LEU A 93 -10.18 -9.42 -8.93
N GLN A 94 -9.81 -9.76 -10.18
CA GLN A 94 -9.84 -11.13 -10.65
C GLN A 94 -9.04 -12.08 -9.73
N SER A 95 -7.91 -11.65 -9.19
CA SER A 95 -7.09 -12.47 -8.28
C SER A 95 -7.84 -12.85 -6.99
N PHE A 96 -8.75 -11.99 -6.51
CA PHE A 96 -9.62 -12.28 -5.37
C PHE A 96 -10.78 -13.21 -5.78
N ARG A 97 -11.38 -12.97 -6.95
CA ARG A 97 -12.46 -13.79 -7.53
C ARG A 97 -12.02 -15.22 -7.83
N ASP A 98 -10.78 -15.41 -8.26
CA ASP A 98 -10.19 -16.73 -8.53
C ASP A 98 -9.94 -17.53 -7.24
N LYS A 99 -9.88 -16.86 -6.09
CA LYS A 99 -9.53 -17.46 -4.79
C LYS A 99 -10.52 -17.05 -3.69
N PRO A 100 -11.84 -17.26 -3.88
CA PRO A 100 -12.87 -16.74 -2.98
C PRO A 100 -12.77 -17.36 -1.58
N ASN A 101 -12.28 -18.59 -1.47
CA ASN A 101 -12.14 -19.30 -0.20
C ASN A 101 -10.89 -18.89 0.61
N LYS A 102 -10.08 -17.96 0.10
CA LYS A 102 -8.86 -17.48 0.76
C LYS A 102 -8.94 -16.01 1.16
N VAL A 103 -10.09 -15.34 1.06
CA VAL A 103 -10.16 -13.90 1.37
C VAL A 103 -9.93 -13.58 2.85
N GLN A 104 -10.16 -14.53 3.75
CA GLN A 104 -9.91 -14.31 5.17
C GLN A 104 -8.45 -14.60 5.51
N VAL A 105 -7.77 -13.58 6.04
CA VAL A 105 -6.40 -13.68 6.53
C VAL A 105 -6.38 -14.66 7.70
N PRO A 106 -5.61 -15.76 7.66
CA PRO A 106 -5.53 -16.67 8.79
C PRO A 106 -4.86 -16.03 10.00
N ASP A 107 -5.25 -16.48 11.19
CA ASP A 107 -4.79 -15.94 12.46
C ASP A 107 -3.25 -15.81 12.53
N GLY A 108 -2.79 -14.66 13.00
CA GLY A 108 -1.37 -14.36 13.21
C GLY A 108 -0.59 -13.96 11.96
N ARG A 109 -1.20 -13.89 10.76
CA ARG A 109 -0.55 -13.40 9.54
C ARG A 109 -0.89 -11.95 9.25
N GLY A 110 0.08 -11.20 8.72
CA GLY A 110 -0.15 -9.87 8.15
C GLY A 110 -0.99 -9.98 6.88
N TRP A 111 -2.03 -9.16 6.77
CA TRP A 111 -2.94 -9.15 5.62
C TRP A 111 -2.21 -8.77 4.32
N ASP A 112 -1.24 -7.87 4.44
CA ASP A 112 -0.40 -7.33 3.37
C ASP A 112 0.42 -8.41 2.68
N GLY A 113 1.13 -9.22 3.47
CA GLY A 113 1.90 -10.36 2.99
C GLY A 113 1.00 -11.48 2.47
N PHE A 114 -0.12 -11.73 3.14
CA PHE A 114 -1.06 -12.77 2.72
C PHE A 114 -1.74 -12.45 1.38
N TYR A 115 -2.32 -11.25 1.21
CA TYR A 115 -2.97 -10.88 -0.04
C TYR A 115 -1.99 -10.77 -1.20
N SER A 116 -0.81 -10.19 -0.99
CA SER A 116 0.19 -10.12 -2.07
C SER A 116 0.75 -11.49 -2.48
N ARG A 117 1.01 -12.40 -1.53
CA ARG A 117 1.57 -13.73 -1.85
C ARG A 117 0.52 -14.72 -2.32
N GLU A 118 -0.57 -14.86 -1.58
CA GLU A 118 -1.53 -15.95 -1.78
C GLU A 118 -2.68 -15.57 -2.69
N ILE A 119 -3.19 -14.34 -2.60
CA ILE A 119 -4.34 -13.89 -3.40
C ILE A 119 -3.89 -13.40 -4.76
N ALA A 120 -3.05 -12.38 -4.81
CA ALA A 120 -2.56 -11.81 -6.06
C ALA A 120 -1.77 -12.83 -6.89
N GLY A 121 -1.06 -13.74 -6.21
CA GLY A 121 -0.27 -14.78 -6.85
C GLY A 121 0.99 -14.21 -7.52
N ARG A 122 2.16 -14.56 -6.97
CA ARG A 122 3.51 -14.15 -7.45
C ARG A 122 3.86 -12.67 -7.18
N LYS A 123 5.11 -12.34 -7.52
CA LYS A 123 5.94 -11.24 -7.00
C LYS A 123 5.26 -9.87 -7.10
N VAL A 124 5.47 -9.04 -6.08
CA VAL A 124 5.01 -7.66 -6.01
C VAL A 124 5.94 -6.77 -6.82
N VAL A 125 5.40 -6.11 -7.85
CA VAL A 125 6.11 -5.08 -8.59
C VAL A 125 6.13 -3.83 -7.72
N THR A 126 7.30 -3.46 -7.22
CA THR A 126 7.46 -2.38 -6.26
C THR A 126 8.29 -1.27 -6.86
N SER A 127 7.78 -0.04 -6.84
CA SER A 127 8.56 1.14 -7.20
C SER A 127 9.68 1.36 -6.17
N LEU A 128 10.92 1.53 -6.61
CA LEU A 128 12.07 1.86 -5.76
C LEU A 128 12.13 3.35 -5.40
N ILE A 129 11.54 4.20 -6.25
CA ILE A 129 11.17 5.57 -5.87
C ILE A 129 9.80 5.49 -5.20
N SER A 130 9.70 5.96 -3.96
CA SER A 130 8.44 5.90 -3.23
C SER A 130 7.53 7.05 -3.64
N TYR A 131 6.35 6.73 -4.16
CA TYR A 131 5.28 7.70 -4.48
C TYR A 131 4.25 7.82 -3.33
N VAL A 132 4.53 7.16 -2.21
CA VAL A 132 3.79 7.31 -0.97
C VAL A 132 4.76 7.56 0.18
N GLU A 133 4.32 8.35 1.15
CA GLU A 133 4.99 8.54 2.44
C GLU A 133 4.02 8.15 3.56
N HIS A 134 4.53 7.47 4.59
CA HIS A 134 3.73 7.04 5.71
C HIS A 134 3.95 7.97 6.91
N PHE A 135 2.86 8.52 7.45
CA PHE A 135 2.89 9.47 8.56
C PHE A 135 2.26 8.91 9.85
N GLY A 136 2.01 7.62 9.92
CA GLY A 136 1.37 6.94 11.05
C GLY A 136 2.24 6.81 12.30
N LYS A 137 2.61 7.89 12.99
CA LYS A 137 3.54 7.86 14.15
C LYS A 137 3.09 6.96 15.30
N TRP A 138 1.80 6.95 15.61
CA TRP A 138 1.23 6.27 16.78
C TRP A 138 0.53 4.95 16.44
N GLY A 139 0.65 4.48 15.19
CA GLY A 139 0.14 3.18 14.78
C GLY A 139 0.91 2.01 15.42
N PHE A 140 0.35 0.80 15.26
CA PHE A 140 0.85 -0.45 15.85
C PHE A 140 2.37 -0.65 15.73
N HIS A 141 2.94 -0.27 14.59
CA HIS A 141 4.34 -0.53 14.31
C HIS A 141 5.26 0.66 14.58
N ASN A 142 4.79 1.91 14.60
CA ASN A 142 5.69 3.07 14.59
C ASN A 142 6.15 3.56 15.96
N LYS A 143 5.49 3.15 17.06
CA LYS A 143 5.93 3.41 18.45
C LYS A 143 6.39 4.85 18.72
N GLY A 144 5.72 5.85 18.13
CA GLY A 144 6.06 7.25 18.34
C GLY A 144 7.22 7.76 17.47
N ASN A 145 7.56 7.10 16.36
CA ASN A 145 8.64 7.52 15.47
C ASN A 145 8.20 7.60 14.00
N PHE A 146 8.15 8.82 13.44
CA PHE A 146 7.84 9.07 12.02
C PHE A 146 8.88 8.51 11.03
N ASP A 147 10.09 8.19 11.49
CA ASP A 147 11.18 7.71 10.62
C ASP A 147 11.31 6.19 10.61
N ARG A 148 10.57 5.49 11.49
CA ARG A 148 10.69 4.03 11.62
C ARG A 148 10.26 3.31 10.37
N ASP A 149 9.13 3.73 9.80
CA ASP A 149 8.57 3.20 8.57
C ASP A 149 8.43 4.34 7.57
N ARG A 150 9.55 5.02 7.29
CA ARG A 150 9.65 6.11 6.30
C ARG A 150 9.90 5.54 4.89
N ALA A 151 9.43 6.28 3.88
CA ALA A 151 9.80 6.09 2.48
C ALA A 151 11.32 6.15 2.23
N LEU A 152 11.84 5.13 1.56
CA LEU A 152 13.16 5.14 0.91
C LEU A 152 13.02 5.81 -0.46
N HIS A 153 13.91 6.77 -0.72
CA HIS A 153 13.93 7.56 -1.96
C HIS A 153 12.54 8.12 -2.34
N PRO A 154 11.90 8.92 -1.46
CA PRO A 154 10.64 9.57 -1.81
C PRO A 154 10.83 10.49 -3.02
N THR A 155 9.75 10.75 -3.74
CA THR A 155 9.75 11.78 -4.79
C THR A 155 10.17 13.15 -4.23
N ALA A 156 10.55 14.06 -5.13
CA ALA A 156 10.88 15.43 -4.76
C ALA A 156 9.70 16.15 -4.07
N TYR A 157 8.47 15.89 -4.53
CA TYR A 157 7.25 16.43 -3.92
C TYR A 157 7.08 15.95 -2.48
N LEU A 158 7.14 14.64 -2.23
CA LEU A 158 6.99 14.06 -0.89
C LEU A 158 8.10 14.54 0.05
N THR A 159 9.33 14.67 -0.46
CA THR A 159 10.45 15.25 0.28
C THR A 159 10.15 16.70 0.69
N GLY A 160 9.59 17.50 -0.23
CA GLY A 160 9.28 18.91 0.01
C GLY A 160 8.18 19.13 1.05
N ILE A 161 7.16 18.27 1.10
CA ILE A 161 6.03 18.44 2.03
C ILE A 161 6.29 17.87 3.43
N ARG A 162 7.21 16.90 3.58
CA ARG A 162 7.37 16.10 4.82
C ARG A 162 7.49 16.95 6.08
N GLY A 163 8.33 17.99 6.06
CA GLY A 163 8.58 18.83 7.24
C GLY A 163 7.32 19.55 7.72
N ALA A 164 6.55 20.12 6.79
CA ALA A 164 5.30 20.81 7.10
C ALA A 164 4.24 19.84 7.62
N THR A 165 4.09 18.68 6.97
CA THR A 165 3.12 17.65 7.35
C THR A 165 3.40 17.08 8.75
N VAL A 166 4.65 16.73 9.06
CA VAL A 166 5.04 16.25 10.40
C VAL A 166 4.70 17.28 11.47
N LYS A 167 5.04 18.55 11.24
CA LYS A 167 4.74 19.64 12.18
C LYS A 167 3.23 19.77 12.42
N GLN A 168 2.43 19.74 11.35
CA GLN A 168 0.98 19.83 11.45
C GLN A 168 0.38 18.67 12.26
N ILE A 169 0.82 17.43 12.02
CA ILE A 169 0.33 16.25 12.75
C ILE A 169 0.66 16.36 14.25
N GLU A 170 1.87 16.80 14.60
CA GLU A 170 2.27 17.03 16.00
C GLU A 170 1.41 18.10 16.69
N GLU A 171 1.12 19.20 15.99
CA GLU A 171 0.28 20.28 16.51
C GLU A 171 -1.15 19.81 16.75
N VAL A 172 -1.74 19.10 15.79
CA VAL A 172 -3.08 18.51 15.92
C VAL A 172 -3.12 17.52 17.08
N HIS A 173 -2.14 16.63 17.19
CA HIS A 173 -2.08 15.66 18.29
C HIS A 173 -2.02 16.34 19.66
N LYS A 174 -1.14 17.34 19.82
CA LYS A 174 -1.05 18.13 21.06
C LYS A 174 -2.36 18.86 21.39
N ALA A 175 -3.04 19.40 20.38
CA ALA A 175 -4.33 20.07 20.57
C ALA A 175 -5.42 19.09 21.02
N THR A 176 -5.45 17.88 20.45
CA THR A 176 -6.39 16.82 20.85
C THR A 176 -6.14 16.36 22.29
N LEU A 177 -4.88 16.16 22.70
CA LEU A 177 -4.54 15.78 24.07
C LEU A 177 -4.90 16.84 25.11
N LYS A 178 -4.91 18.13 24.77
CA LYS A 178 -5.34 19.19 25.68
C LYS A 178 -6.85 19.25 25.89
N LYS A 179 -7.62 18.62 25.01
CA LYS A 179 -9.10 18.61 25.04
C LYS A 179 -9.67 17.34 25.69
N ALA A 180 -8.85 16.30 25.84
CA ALA A 180 -9.19 15.06 26.53
C ALA A 180 -8.91 15.18 28.03
#